data_AF-Q0ZKE2-F1
#
_entry.id   AF-Q0ZKE2-F1
#
_cell.length_a   1.000
_cell.length_b   1.000
_cell.length_c   1.000
_cell.angle_alpha   90.00
_cell.angle_beta   90.00
_cell.angle_gamma   90.00
#
_symmetry.space_group_name_H-M   'P 1'
#
loop_
_entity.id
_entity.type
_entity.pdbx_description
1 polymer ?
#
loop_
_entity_poly.entity_id
_entity_poly.type
_entity_poly.pdbx_seq_one_letter_code
_entity_poly.pdbx_strand_id
1 'polypeptide(L)'
;MLTSKQYASVMVIDVDQKGEDGGHPENLNPYVKGVIWALVQHGIGPAWAGINPASGKAQFIWLIDPVYADKNRTSRNMELLRATSQELGELLDHDPHFAHRFSRSPFYTGKSPEAYRWYCQHDRVIRLQDFLRQVREMAGQSQHIKNKRQQFNSGRELINAVKTRREEAQAFKALADDVENEMSAELDQYDPELIDGVRVRWISQGVAARDETAFSHALKIGHRLRKAGQRLTDAAIIDAYEHAYNVAQQQGGAGRDSEMPPMRDRQTMARRVRGYVTQSKTNTSLGASAPGRVTSSERKALATMGRKGGQKAAQRWKTDPDGKYAQERRKALEAANKRRTAGGKSTAFRIAAFFADAFSQTGKYPGIDDAMDEFGVSRATVKRALSSAGIVLPRGRKKRSN
;
A
#
# COMPACT_ATOMS: atom_id res chain seq x y z
N MET A 1 14.65 -4.10 9.40
CA MET A 1 13.95 -4.27 8.10
C MET A 1 14.55 -3.27 7.10
N LEU A 2 15.44 -3.74 6.21
CA LEU A 2 16.38 -2.92 5.42
C LEU A 2 15.86 -2.54 4.00
N THR A 3 14.56 -2.57 3.74
CA THR A 3 14.04 -2.73 2.37
C THR A 3 12.87 -1.83 1.96
N SER A 4 12.69 -0.65 2.54
CA SER A 4 11.81 0.33 1.88
C SER A 4 12.61 1.09 0.81
N LYS A 5 12.67 0.55 -0.42
CA LYS A 5 13.32 1.18 -1.57
C LYS A 5 12.71 2.58 -1.77
N GLN A 6 13.47 3.62 -1.42
CA GLN A 6 13.11 5.02 -1.70
C GLN A 6 13.33 5.39 -3.17
N TYR A 7 14.03 4.52 -3.90
CA TYR A 7 14.49 4.71 -5.27
C TYR A 7 14.55 3.37 -6.01
N ALA A 8 14.19 3.36 -7.29
CA ALA A 8 14.41 2.24 -8.19
C ALA A 8 14.66 2.73 -9.62
N SER A 9 15.81 2.41 -10.20
CA SER A 9 16.15 2.60 -11.62
C SER A 9 16.21 1.30 -12.40
N VAL A 10 15.98 0.19 -11.70
CA VAL A 10 16.11 -1.16 -12.24
C VAL A 10 14.97 -2.01 -11.71
N MET A 11 14.37 -2.80 -12.59
CA MET A 11 13.41 -3.84 -12.24
C MET A 11 14.06 -5.21 -12.41
N VAL A 12 13.86 -6.08 -11.43
CA VAL A 12 14.48 -7.41 -11.36
C VAL A 12 13.37 -8.42 -11.18
N ILE A 13 13.31 -9.42 -12.05
CA ILE A 13 12.36 -10.53 -11.97
C ILE A 13 13.17 -11.82 -11.84
N ASP A 14 12.87 -12.58 -10.79
CA ASP A 14 13.42 -13.92 -10.59
C ASP A 14 12.44 -14.93 -11.20
N VAL A 15 12.98 -15.91 -11.90
CA VAL A 15 12.20 -16.95 -12.59
C VAL A 15 12.69 -18.30 -12.11
N ASP A 16 11.83 -18.95 -11.33
CA ASP A 16 12.12 -20.22 -10.66
C ASP A 16 11.84 -21.45 -11.52
N GLN A 17 11.24 -21.27 -12.70
CA GLN A 17 11.05 -22.36 -13.64
C GLN A 17 12.40 -22.98 -14.02
N LYS A 18 12.53 -24.28 -13.78
CA LYS A 18 13.73 -25.02 -14.14
C LYS A 18 13.85 -25.12 -15.65
N GLY A 19 15.06 -24.87 -16.14
CA GLY A 19 15.45 -25.11 -17.51
C GLY A 19 16.38 -26.31 -17.60
N GLU A 20 17.30 -26.25 -18.54
CA GLU A 20 18.39 -27.21 -18.71
C GLU A 20 19.68 -26.69 -18.08
N ASP A 21 20.64 -27.59 -17.91
CA ASP A 21 21.97 -27.23 -17.45
C ASP A 21 22.79 -26.59 -18.59
N GLY A 22 23.70 -25.69 -18.23
CA GLY A 22 24.59 -25.03 -19.19
C GLY A 22 24.68 -23.51 -19.02
N GLY A 23 23.64 -22.90 -18.45
CA GLY A 23 23.65 -21.48 -18.07
C GLY A 23 23.64 -20.53 -19.26
N HIS A 24 23.22 -20.98 -20.44
CA HIS A 24 23.02 -20.16 -21.64
C HIS A 24 21.52 -19.85 -21.83
N PRO A 25 21.16 -18.77 -22.55
CA PRO A 25 19.76 -18.44 -22.85
C PRO A 25 18.98 -19.55 -23.56
N GLU A 26 19.69 -20.44 -24.25
CA GLU A 26 19.08 -21.61 -24.87
C GLU A 26 18.58 -22.64 -23.85
N ASN A 27 19.19 -22.69 -22.66
CA ASN A 27 18.88 -23.59 -21.56
C ASN A 27 17.75 -23.06 -20.66
N LEU A 28 17.13 -21.92 -20.99
CA LEU A 28 15.94 -21.46 -20.29
C LEU A 28 14.80 -22.46 -20.50
N ASN A 29 13.89 -22.50 -19.52
CA ASN A 29 12.64 -23.23 -19.69
C ASN A 29 11.96 -22.82 -21.02
N PRO A 30 11.45 -23.77 -21.84
CA PRO A 30 10.86 -23.46 -23.14
C PRO A 30 9.76 -22.40 -23.10
N TYR A 31 8.93 -22.39 -22.05
CA TYR A 31 7.89 -21.38 -21.86
C TYR A 31 8.50 -20.00 -21.63
N VAL A 32 9.41 -19.88 -20.65
CA VAL A 32 10.12 -18.64 -20.34
C VAL A 32 10.86 -18.10 -21.56
N LYS A 33 11.54 -18.99 -22.30
CA LYS A 33 12.23 -18.66 -23.54
C LYS A 33 11.28 -18.07 -24.58
N GLY A 34 10.11 -18.67 -24.77
CA GLY A 34 9.06 -18.16 -25.66
C GLY A 34 8.56 -16.76 -25.25
N VAL A 35 8.30 -16.55 -23.96
CA VAL A 35 7.86 -15.25 -23.42
C VAL A 35 8.94 -14.18 -23.59
N ILE A 36 10.19 -14.49 -23.24
CA ILE A 36 11.33 -13.57 -23.42
C ILE A 36 11.53 -13.22 -24.89
N TRP A 37 11.43 -14.21 -25.79
CA TRP A 37 11.54 -13.95 -27.22
C TRP A 37 10.43 -13.00 -27.70
N ALA A 38 9.19 -13.21 -27.26
CA ALA A 38 8.10 -12.28 -27.56
C ALA A 38 8.36 -10.87 -27.01
N LEU A 39 8.87 -10.74 -25.77
CA LEU A 39 9.24 -9.45 -25.18
C LEU A 39 10.33 -8.74 -26.00
N VAL A 40 11.31 -9.48 -26.52
CA VAL A 40 12.34 -8.95 -27.41
C VAL A 40 11.74 -8.48 -28.74
N GLN A 41 10.82 -9.24 -29.35
CA GLN A 41 10.14 -8.85 -30.60
C GLN A 41 9.29 -7.58 -30.44
N HIS A 42 8.67 -7.41 -29.26
CA HIS A 42 7.97 -6.17 -28.91
C HIS A 42 8.92 -5.02 -28.54
N GLY A 43 10.23 -5.25 -28.58
CA GLY A 43 11.22 -4.26 -28.21
C GLY A 43 11.10 -3.87 -26.75
N ILE A 44 10.81 -4.79 -25.83
CA ILE A 44 10.80 -4.61 -24.37
C ILE A 44 11.51 -5.75 -23.63
N GLY A 45 12.45 -6.42 -24.31
CA GLY A 45 13.30 -7.46 -23.72
C GLY A 45 14.14 -6.95 -22.53
N PRO A 46 14.67 -7.88 -21.71
CA PRO A 46 15.52 -7.54 -20.58
C PRO A 46 16.86 -6.95 -21.05
N ALA A 47 17.38 -5.99 -20.28
CA ALA A 47 18.71 -5.45 -20.47
C ALA A 47 19.78 -6.48 -20.10
N TRP A 48 19.55 -7.29 -19.06
CA TRP A 48 20.43 -8.39 -18.67
C TRP A 48 19.63 -9.65 -18.36
N ALA A 49 20.19 -10.80 -18.75
CA ALA A 49 19.69 -12.12 -18.40
C ALA A 49 20.78 -12.88 -17.64
N GLY A 50 20.50 -13.26 -16.40
CA GLY A 50 21.35 -14.11 -15.57
C GLY A 50 20.75 -15.51 -15.53
N ILE A 51 21.55 -16.55 -15.78
CA ILE A 51 21.06 -17.92 -15.84
C ILE A 51 21.94 -18.80 -14.99
N ASN A 52 21.33 -19.54 -14.06
CA ASN A 52 22.03 -20.51 -13.22
C ASN A 52 22.47 -21.70 -14.09
N PRO A 53 23.76 -22.04 -14.14
CA PRO A 53 24.27 -23.10 -15.00
C PRO A 53 23.91 -24.52 -14.55
N ALA A 54 23.50 -24.73 -13.29
CA ALA A 54 23.16 -26.03 -12.72
C ALA A 54 21.64 -26.29 -12.63
N SER A 55 20.79 -25.31 -12.96
CA SER A 55 19.33 -25.48 -12.86
C SER A 55 18.53 -24.82 -13.98
N GLY A 56 19.17 -24.03 -14.84
CA GLY A 56 18.50 -23.24 -15.89
C GLY A 56 17.56 -22.14 -15.36
N LYS A 57 17.45 -21.97 -14.04
CA LYS A 57 16.71 -20.87 -13.41
C LYS A 57 17.31 -19.53 -13.81
N ALA A 58 16.48 -18.51 -13.90
CA ALA A 58 16.90 -17.25 -14.48
C ALA A 58 16.51 -16.04 -13.65
N GLN A 59 17.26 -14.97 -13.83
CA GLN A 59 16.96 -13.66 -13.29
C GLN A 59 17.13 -12.63 -14.39
N PHE A 60 16.11 -11.81 -14.60
CA PHE A 60 16.09 -10.82 -15.65
C PHE A 60 16.09 -9.42 -15.06
N ILE A 61 16.84 -8.52 -15.71
CA ILE A 61 17.01 -7.14 -15.28
C ILE A 61 16.57 -6.21 -16.41
N TRP A 62 15.66 -5.29 -16.11
CA TRP A 62 15.30 -4.17 -16.97
C TRP A 62 15.78 -2.86 -16.38
N LEU A 63 16.38 -2.02 -17.23
CA LEU A 63 16.65 -0.63 -16.89
C LEU A 63 15.36 0.17 -17.10
N ILE A 64 14.94 0.90 -16.09
CA ILE A 64 13.67 1.65 -16.09
C ILE A 64 13.90 3.11 -15.77
N ASP A 65 12.94 3.96 -16.14
CA ASP A 65 12.95 5.35 -15.70
C ASP A 65 13.00 5.43 -14.16
N PRO A 66 13.92 6.23 -13.58
CA PRO A 66 14.10 6.25 -12.14
C PRO A 66 12.83 6.64 -11.38
N VAL A 67 12.38 5.77 -10.48
CA VAL A 67 11.21 5.95 -9.64
C VAL A 67 11.62 6.34 -8.23
N TYR A 68 10.98 7.36 -7.69
CA TYR A 68 11.18 7.83 -6.33
C TYR A 68 9.93 7.59 -5.49
N ALA A 69 10.13 7.19 -4.24
CA ALA A 69 9.10 7.16 -3.23
C ALA A 69 8.92 8.55 -2.60
N ASP A 70 7.71 8.87 -2.17
CA ASP A 70 7.42 10.07 -1.38
C ASP A 70 7.82 9.88 0.10
N LYS A 71 7.53 10.88 0.93
CA LYS A 71 7.81 10.87 2.38
C LYS A 71 7.16 9.70 3.12
N ASN A 72 6.08 9.13 2.58
CA ASN A 72 5.37 7.97 3.11
C ASN A 72 5.91 6.64 2.52
N ARG A 73 7.05 6.67 1.81
CA ARG A 73 7.69 5.49 1.20
C ARG A 73 6.84 4.82 0.13
N THR A 74 5.94 5.57 -0.49
CA THR A 74 5.12 5.15 -1.64
C THR A 74 4.99 6.30 -2.63
N SER A 75 4.53 6.08 -3.84
CA SER A 75 4.18 7.14 -4.78
C SER A 75 3.37 6.51 -5.90
N ARG A 76 2.68 7.32 -6.72
CA ARG A 76 1.95 6.80 -7.88
C ARG A 76 2.88 6.02 -8.83
N ASN A 77 4.14 6.45 -8.95
CA ASN A 77 5.13 5.78 -9.79
C ASN A 77 5.67 4.50 -9.11
N MET A 78 5.77 4.46 -7.78
CA MET A 78 6.08 3.22 -7.05
C MET A 78 4.93 2.20 -7.12
N GLU A 79 3.69 2.67 -7.17
CA GLU A 79 2.52 1.82 -7.42
C GLU A 79 2.54 1.26 -8.85
N LEU A 80 2.89 2.10 -9.83
CA LEU A 80 3.08 1.68 -11.22
C LEU A 80 4.19 0.62 -11.33
N LEU A 81 5.36 0.86 -10.72
CA LEU A 81 6.46 -0.10 -10.67
C LEU A 81 6.02 -1.45 -10.08
N ARG A 82 5.25 -1.43 -8.98
CA ARG A 82 4.74 -2.64 -8.36
C ARG A 82 3.78 -3.40 -9.29
N ALA A 83 2.88 -2.68 -9.96
CA ALA A 83 1.96 -3.28 -10.93
C ALA A 83 2.72 -3.88 -12.12
N THR A 84 3.67 -3.14 -12.70
CA THR A 84 4.52 -3.65 -13.81
C THR A 84 5.30 -4.90 -13.39
N SER A 85 5.89 -4.89 -12.19
CA SER A 85 6.65 -6.04 -11.67
C SER A 85 5.75 -7.26 -11.48
N GLN A 86 4.52 -7.06 -10.99
CA GLN A 86 3.57 -8.16 -10.77
C GLN A 86 3.11 -8.76 -12.11
N GLU A 87 2.67 -7.92 -13.05
CA GLU A 87 2.13 -8.36 -14.34
C GLU A 87 3.21 -9.03 -15.20
N LEU A 88 4.42 -8.48 -15.22
CA LEU A 88 5.55 -9.08 -15.92
C LEU A 88 5.98 -10.39 -15.27
N GLY A 89 5.95 -10.46 -13.94
CA GLY A 89 6.23 -11.68 -13.23
C GLY A 89 5.17 -12.75 -13.49
N GLU A 90 3.88 -12.40 -13.50
CA GLU A 90 2.78 -13.32 -13.85
C GLU A 90 2.95 -13.84 -15.29
N LEU A 91 3.35 -12.98 -16.24
CA LEU A 91 3.64 -13.37 -17.62
C LEU A 91 4.83 -14.34 -17.72
N LEU A 92 5.81 -14.23 -16.83
CA LEU A 92 6.98 -15.11 -16.74
C LEU A 92 6.76 -16.27 -15.77
N ASP A 93 5.55 -16.41 -15.21
CA ASP A 93 5.15 -17.40 -14.22
C ASP A 93 6.15 -17.51 -13.04
N HIS A 94 6.50 -16.35 -12.47
CA HIS A 94 7.28 -16.25 -11.24
C HIS A 94 6.45 -16.57 -9.99
N ASP A 95 7.09 -17.02 -8.90
CA ASP A 95 6.44 -17.18 -7.59
C ASP A 95 6.14 -15.81 -6.94
N PRO A 96 4.86 -15.43 -6.73
CA PRO A 96 4.48 -14.16 -6.11
C PRO A 96 4.95 -14.02 -4.64
N HIS A 97 5.18 -15.14 -3.94
CA HIS A 97 5.54 -15.18 -2.52
C HIS A 97 7.06 -15.15 -2.31
N PHE A 98 7.84 -15.49 -3.34
CA PHE A 98 9.30 -15.60 -3.27
C PHE A 98 10.05 -14.57 -4.14
N ALA A 99 9.43 -13.42 -4.42
CA ALA A 99 10.10 -12.33 -5.11
C ALA A 99 11.16 -11.65 -4.20
N HIS A 100 12.33 -12.26 -4.08
CA HIS A 100 13.52 -11.56 -3.60
C HIS A 100 13.82 -10.42 -4.59
N ARG A 101 13.33 -9.21 -4.29
CA ARG A 101 13.58 -7.98 -5.10
C ARG A 101 15.05 -7.54 -5.11
N PHE A 102 15.96 -8.43 -4.76
CA PHE A 102 17.41 -8.27 -4.79
C PHE A 102 17.96 -9.06 -5.95
N SER A 103 18.77 -8.39 -6.76
CA SER A 103 19.48 -9.06 -7.84
C SER A 103 20.71 -9.78 -7.31
N ARG A 104 21.06 -10.91 -7.93
CA ARG A 104 22.43 -11.44 -7.86
C ARG A 104 23.35 -10.49 -8.65
N SER A 105 24.60 -10.35 -8.25
CA SER A 105 25.50 -9.39 -8.91
C SER A 105 25.85 -9.86 -10.33
N PRO A 106 25.59 -9.05 -11.38
CA PRO A 106 26.08 -9.31 -12.73
C PRO A 106 27.60 -9.24 -12.86
N PHE A 107 28.27 -8.66 -11.86
CA PHE A 107 29.72 -8.45 -11.83
C PHE A 107 30.42 -9.45 -10.91
N TYR A 108 29.74 -10.53 -10.50
CA TYR A 108 30.36 -11.56 -9.69
C TYR A 108 31.44 -12.32 -10.50
N THR A 109 32.67 -12.33 -9.99
CA THR A 109 33.84 -12.99 -10.62
C THR A 109 34.36 -14.19 -9.83
N GLY A 110 33.65 -14.62 -8.79
CA GLY A 110 34.06 -15.77 -7.98
C GLY A 110 33.78 -17.11 -8.66
N LYS A 111 34.20 -18.21 -8.02
CA LYS A 111 34.17 -19.57 -8.59
C LYS A 111 32.96 -20.41 -8.16
N SER A 112 31.91 -19.79 -7.63
CA SER A 112 30.72 -20.55 -7.21
C SER A 112 30.08 -21.23 -8.43
N PRO A 113 29.87 -22.56 -8.41
CA PRO A 113 29.25 -23.27 -9.53
C PRO A 113 27.80 -22.86 -9.75
N GLU A 114 27.12 -22.37 -8.70
CA GLU A 114 25.75 -21.86 -8.74
C GLU A 114 25.66 -20.37 -9.14
N ALA A 115 26.79 -19.74 -9.46
CA ALA A 115 26.79 -18.35 -9.88
C ALA A 115 26.11 -18.21 -11.24
N TYR A 116 25.17 -17.26 -11.32
CA TYR A 116 24.46 -16.96 -12.55
C TYR A 116 25.45 -16.47 -13.60
N ARG A 117 25.34 -17.00 -14.82
CA ARG A 117 26.02 -16.48 -16.01
C ARG A 117 25.19 -15.34 -16.56
N TRP A 118 25.78 -14.15 -16.63
CA TRP A 118 25.08 -12.93 -17.00
C TRP A 118 25.37 -12.53 -18.45
N TYR A 119 24.31 -12.22 -19.19
CA TYR A 119 24.35 -11.78 -20.58
C TYR A 119 23.74 -10.39 -20.68
N CYS A 120 24.55 -9.39 -21.00
CA CYS A 120 24.08 -8.05 -21.34
C CYS A 120 23.51 -8.06 -22.76
N GLN A 121 22.27 -7.60 -22.92
CA GLN A 121 21.56 -7.53 -24.20
C GLN A 121 21.56 -6.10 -24.75
N HIS A 122 21.29 -5.12 -23.89
CA HIS A 122 21.24 -3.70 -24.24
C HIS A 122 21.30 -2.80 -22.99
N ASP A 123 21.47 -1.50 -23.18
CA ASP A 123 21.52 -0.46 -22.15
C ASP A 123 20.30 0.48 -22.14
N ARG A 124 19.29 0.19 -22.97
CA ARG A 124 18.09 1.02 -23.11
C ARG A 124 17.26 1.07 -21.82
N VAL A 125 16.91 2.29 -21.43
CA VAL A 125 16.00 2.60 -20.32
C VAL A 125 14.56 2.61 -20.82
N ILE A 126 13.69 1.79 -20.22
CA ILE A 126 12.28 1.67 -20.60
C ILE A 126 11.41 2.51 -19.66
N ARG A 127 10.49 3.28 -20.23
CA ARG A 127 9.49 4.01 -19.45
C ARG A 127 8.43 3.06 -18.91
N LEU A 128 8.23 3.03 -17.60
CA LEU A 128 7.34 2.09 -16.92
C LEU A 128 5.90 2.07 -17.44
N GLN A 129 5.36 3.23 -17.82
CA GLN A 129 3.99 3.30 -18.33
C GLN A 129 3.83 2.59 -19.68
N ASP A 130 4.80 2.76 -20.58
CA ASP A 130 4.81 2.10 -21.87
C ASP A 130 5.15 0.61 -21.73
N PHE A 131 5.97 0.28 -20.73
CA PHE A 131 6.30 -1.10 -20.41
C PHE A 131 5.06 -1.87 -19.93
N LEU A 132 4.36 -1.35 -18.92
CA LEU A 132 3.14 -1.98 -18.41
C LEU A 132 2.08 -2.15 -19.50
N ARG A 133 1.93 -1.15 -20.37
CA ARG A 133 0.98 -1.22 -21.49
C ARG A 133 1.28 -2.41 -22.39
N GLN A 134 2.54 -2.55 -22.83
CA GLN A 134 2.95 -3.61 -23.74
C GLN A 134 2.91 -5.00 -23.09
N VAL A 135 3.30 -5.12 -21.82
CA VAL A 135 3.18 -6.39 -21.07
C VAL A 135 1.73 -6.85 -20.99
N ARG A 136 0.78 -5.94 -20.73
CA ARG A 136 -0.65 -6.27 -20.69
C ARG A 136 -1.22 -6.66 -22.04
N GLU A 137 -0.81 -5.95 -23.10
CA GLU A 137 -1.16 -6.32 -24.48
C GLU A 137 -0.71 -7.75 -24.80
N MET A 138 0.52 -8.11 -24.41
CA MET A 138 1.06 -9.46 -24.59
C MET A 138 0.34 -10.52 -23.73
N ALA A 139 -0.06 -10.18 -22.51
CA ALA A 139 -0.80 -11.07 -21.62
C ALA A 139 -2.26 -11.32 -22.06
N GLY A 140 -2.69 -10.75 -23.19
CA GLY A 140 -4.08 -10.85 -23.67
C GLY A 140 -5.09 -10.14 -22.76
N GLN A 141 -4.62 -9.37 -21.79
CA GLN A 141 -5.49 -8.56 -20.96
C GLN A 141 -6.03 -7.44 -21.84
N SER A 142 -7.35 -7.48 -22.10
CA SER A 142 -8.03 -6.41 -22.82
C SER A 142 -7.60 -5.11 -22.17
N GLN A 143 -6.91 -4.25 -22.95
CA GLN A 143 -6.58 -2.92 -22.52
C GLN A 143 -7.84 -2.38 -21.84
N HIS A 144 -7.72 -1.88 -20.61
CA HIS A 144 -8.68 -0.90 -20.16
C HIS A 144 -8.52 0.26 -21.15
N ILE A 145 -9.26 0.19 -22.26
CA ILE A 145 -9.33 1.21 -23.27
C ILE A 145 -9.63 2.43 -22.42
N LYS A 146 -8.65 3.34 -22.32
CA LYS A 146 -8.95 4.69 -21.87
C LYS A 146 -10.12 5.07 -22.74
N ASN A 147 -11.32 5.14 -22.14
CA ASN A 147 -12.55 5.44 -22.84
C ASN A 147 -12.20 6.45 -23.92
N LYS A 148 -12.29 6.06 -25.21
CA LYS A 148 -12.46 7.05 -26.27
C LYS A 148 -13.52 7.95 -25.68
N ARG A 149 -13.19 9.21 -25.36
CA ARG A 149 -14.19 10.15 -24.85
C ARG A 149 -15.34 10.03 -25.84
N GLN A 150 -16.43 9.40 -25.43
CA GLN A 150 -17.58 9.21 -26.30
C GLN A 150 -18.04 10.62 -26.60
N GLN A 151 -17.72 11.08 -27.80
CA GLN A 151 -18.25 12.30 -28.33
C GLN A 151 -19.69 11.96 -28.69
N PHE A 152 -20.62 12.47 -27.90
CA PHE A 152 -22.03 12.40 -28.20
C PHE A 152 -22.32 13.58 -29.12
N ASN A 153 -22.94 13.33 -30.26
CA ASN A 153 -23.25 14.37 -31.23
C ASN A 153 -24.43 15.23 -30.77
N SER A 154 -25.16 14.80 -29.72
CA SER A 154 -26.20 15.60 -29.06
C SER A 154 -26.44 15.20 -27.60
N GLY A 155 -27.06 16.09 -26.81
CA GLY A 155 -27.45 15.81 -25.42
C GLY A 155 -28.49 14.71 -25.24
N ARG A 156 -29.28 14.39 -26.28
CA ARG A 156 -30.25 13.28 -26.25
C ARG A 156 -29.57 11.91 -26.37
N GLU A 157 -28.53 11.81 -27.19
CA GLU A 157 -27.72 10.58 -27.29
C GLU A 157 -27.02 10.25 -25.97
N LEU A 158 -26.50 11.27 -25.28
CA LEU A 158 -25.92 11.12 -23.94
C LEU A 158 -26.92 10.48 -22.97
N ILE A 159 -28.15 11.00 -22.92
CA ILE A 159 -29.17 10.54 -21.97
C ILE A 159 -29.59 9.09 -22.27
N ASN A 160 -29.77 8.74 -23.55
CA ASN A 160 -30.16 7.39 -23.94
C ASN A 160 -29.05 6.38 -23.69
N ALA A 161 -27.80 6.74 -24.00
CA ALA A 161 -26.64 5.87 -23.74
C ALA A 161 -26.36 5.66 -22.24
N VAL A 162 -26.73 6.63 -21.39
CA VAL A 162 -26.67 6.47 -19.94
C VAL A 162 -27.78 5.56 -19.42
N LYS A 163 -28.99 5.63 -19.99
CA LYS A 163 -30.10 4.73 -19.62
C LYS A 163 -29.81 3.27 -19.99
N THR A 164 -29.36 3.01 -21.22
CA THR A 164 -29.04 1.64 -21.65
C THR A 164 -27.92 1.02 -20.82
N ARG A 165 -26.85 1.76 -20.52
CA ARG A 165 -25.80 1.26 -19.60
C ARG A 165 -26.30 0.96 -18.19
N ARG A 166 -27.27 1.73 -17.72
CA ARG A 166 -27.86 1.50 -16.40
C ARG A 166 -28.68 0.21 -16.41
N GLU A 167 -29.42 -0.04 -17.49
CA GLU A 167 -30.20 -1.27 -17.68
C GLU A 167 -29.29 -2.50 -17.84
N GLU A 168 -28.25 -2.41 -18.66
CA GLU A 168 -27.23 -3.45 -18.83
C GLU A 168 -26.50 -3.78 -17.51
N ALA A 169 -26.11 -2.76 -16.74
CA ALA A 169 -25.48 -2.96 -15.44
C ALA A 169 -26.43 -3.55 -14.39
N GLN A 170 -27.73 -3.25 -14.48
CA GLN A 170 -28.74 -3.86 -13.61
C GLN A 170 -29.00 -5.32 -13.97
N ALA A 171 -29.05 -5.65 -15.27
CA ALA A 171 -29.20 -7.03 -15.75
C ALA A 171 -27.97 -7.89 -15.41
N PHE A 172 -26.76 -7.37 -15.62
CA PHE A 172 -25.51 -8.06 -15.27
C PHE A 172 -25.40 -8.29 -13.77
N LYS A 173 -25.85 -7.33 -12.96
CA LYS A 173 -25.89 -7.48 -11.50
C LYS A 173 -26.85 -8.57 -11.06
N ALA A 174 -28.05 -8.66 -11.64
CA ALA A 174 -29.00 -9.72 -11.33
C ALA A 174 -28.43 -11.10 -11.66
N LEU A 175 -27.79 -11.23 -12.83
CA LEU A 175 -27.17 -12.49 -13.26
C LEU A 175 -25.98 -12.91 -12.38
N ALA A 176 -25.16 -11.94 -11.95
CA ALA A 176 -24.05 -12.19 -11.03
C ALA A 176 -24.53 -12.55 -9.62
N ASP A 177 -25.59 -11.90 -9.13
CA ASP A 177 -26.20 -12.21 -7.84
C ASP A 177 -26.79 -13.65 -7.85
N ASP A 178 -27.39 -14.10 -8.97
CA ASP A 178 -27.91 -15.47 -9.14
C ASP A 178 -26.80 -16.54 -9.16
N VAL A 179 -25.72 -16.34 -9.92
CA VAL A 179 -24.58 -17.27 -9.96
C VAL A 179 -23.86 -17.36 -8.60
N GLU A 180 -23.72 -16.23 -7.90
CA GLU A 180 -23.10 -16.21 -6.56
C GLU A 180 -24.01 -16.82 -5.48
N ASN A 181 -25.32 -16.92 -5.72
CA ASN A 181 -26.24 -17.62 -4.84
C ASN A 181 -26.12 -19.14 -4.97
N GLU A 182 -25.98 -19.65 -6.21
CA GLU A 182 -25.86 -21.09 -6.48
C GLU A 182 -24.52 -21.67 -6.03
N MET A 183 -23.41 -20.94 -6.19
CA MET A 183 -22.05 -21.48 -5.95
C MET A 183 -21.51 -21.33 -4.52
N SER A 184 -22.09 -20.45 -3.69
CA SER A 184 -21.48 -20.10 -2.38
C SER A 184 -21.63 -21.17 -1.29
N ALA A 185 -22.51 -22.15 -1.47
CA ALA A 185 -22.72 -23.24 -0.50
C ALA A 185 -21.75 -24.41 -0.68
N GLU A 186 -21.39 -24.74 -1.93
CA GLU A 186 -20.50 -25.87 -2.26
C GLU A 186 -19.02 -25.55 -2.05
N LEU A 187 -18.59 -24.30 -2.27
CA LEU A 187 -17.17 -23.93 -2.22
C LEU A 187 -16.55 -23.97 -0.81
N ASP A 188 -17.35 -23.79 0.25
CA ASP A 188 -16.88 -23.89 1.64
C ASP A 188 -16.48 -25.34 2.02
N GLN A 189 -16.96 -26.36 1.29
CA GLN A 189 -16.56 -27.76 1.52
C GLN A 189 -15.19 -28.10 0.94
N TYR A 190 -14.68 -27.28 0.02
CA TYR A 190 -13.42 -27.51 -0.70
C TYR A 190 -12.29 -26.56 -0.27
N ASP A 191 -12.53 -25.66 0.69
CA ASP A 191 -11.49 -24.77 1.23
C ASP A 191 -10.68 -25.52 2.32
N PRO A 192 -9.41 -25.90 2.04
CA PRO A 192 -8.58 -26.66 2.97
C PRO A 192 -8.18 -25.85 4.22
N GLU A 193 -8.43 -24.52 4.26
CA GLU A 193 -8.17 -23.68 5.42
C GLU A 193 -9.33 -23.64 6.42
N LEU A 194 -10.49 -24.23 6.11
CA LEU A 194 -11.64 -24.32 7.00
C LEU A 194 -11.57 -25.59 7.86
N ILE A 195 -11.61 -25.43 9.17
CA ILE A 195 -11.71 -26.54 10.13
C ILE A 195 -13.16 -26.58 10.60
N ASP A 196 -13.87 -27.69 10.34
CA ASP A 196 -15.31 -27.84 10.63
C ASP A 196 -16.18 -26.67 10.12
N GLY A 197 -15.83 -26.14 8.95
CA GLY A 197 -16.50 -25.00 8.32
C GLY A 197 -16.13 -23.62 8.90
N VAL A 198 -15.17 -23.58 9.83
CA VAL A 198 -14.73 -22.37 10.54
C VAL A 198 -13.27 -22.04 10.20
N ARG A 199 -13.02 -20.79 9.82
CA ARG A 199 -11.64 -20.30 9.62
C ARG A 199 -11.05 -19.83 10.93
N VAL A 200 -10.22 -20.68 11.55
CA VAL A 200 -9.57 -20.37 12.84
C VAL A 200 -8.51 -19.29 12.66
N ARG A 201 -8.64 -18.20 13.42
CA ARG A 201 -7.63 -17.13 13.48
C ARG A 201 -6.64 -17.41 14.60
N TRP A 202 -5.36 -17.19 14.32
CA TRP A 202 -4.25 -17.48 15.25
C TRP A 202 -3.63 -16.17 15.76
N ILE A 203 -3.42 -16.07 17.08
CA ILE A 203 -2.68 -14.97 17.72
C ILE A 203 -1.18 -15.24 17.62
N SER A 204 -0.79 -16.48 17.90
CA SER A 204 0.55 -17.04 17.75
C SER A 204 0.42 -18.53 17.42
N GLN A 205 1.52 -19.17 17.02
CA GLN A 205 1.51 -20.59 16.68
C GLN A 205 0.98 -21.43 17.86
N GLY A 206 -0.14 -22.14 17.64
CA GLY A 206 -0.82 -22.95 18.66
C GLY A 206 -1.81 -22.20 19.56
N VAL A 207 -1.95 -20.87 19.45
CA VAL A 207 -2.89 -20.06 20.26
C VAL A 207 -3.92 -19.39 19.35
N ALA A 208 -5.18 -19.83 19.43
CA ALA A 208 -6.27 -19.27 18.63
C ALA A 208 -6.87 -17.99 19.25
N ALA A 209 -7.25 -17.06 18.37
CA ALA A 209 -8.08 -15.89 18.66
C ALA A 209 -9.56 -16.32 18.69
N ARG A 210 -9.99 -16.92 19.80
CA ARG A 210 -11.30 -17.57 19.98
C ARG A 210 -12.48 -16.63 19.67
N ASP A 211 -12.50 -15.45 20.29
CA ASP A 211 -13.58 -14.49 20.11
C ASP A 211 -13.64 -13.87 18.72
N GLU A 212 -12.49 -13.61 18.10
CA GLU A 212 -12.43 -13.05 16.76
C GLU A 212 -12.85 -14.07 15.70
N THR A 213 -12.47 -15.33 15.89
CA THR A 213 -12.90 -16.47 15.07
C THR A 213 -14.40 -16.64 15.17
N ALA A 214 -14.94 -16.71 16.40
CA ALA A 214 -16.35 -16.87 16.68
C ALA A 214 -17.20 -15.72 16.11
N PHE A 215 -16.76 -14.48 16.30
CA PHE A 215 -17.45 -13.30 15.79
C PHE A 215 -17.42 -13.20 14.26
N SER A 216 -16.29 -13.52 13.63
CA SER A 216 -16.16 -13.53 12.16
C SER A 216 -17.05 -14.58 11.53
N HIS A 217 -17.12 -15.78 12.12
CA HIS A 217 -17.99 -16.85 11.67
C HIS A 217 -19.47 -16.50 11.83
N ALA A 218 -19.85 -15.94 12.98
CA ALA A 218 -21.23 -15.47 13.22
C ALA A 218 -21.67 -14.39 12.22
N LEU A 219 -20.75 -13.49 11.80
CA LEU A 219 -21.02 -12.52 10.73
C LEU A 219 -21.19 -13.20 9.37
N LYS A 220 -20.33 -14.17 9.01
CA LYS A 220 -20.43 -14.94 7.76
C LYS A 220 -21.78 -15.63 7.65
N ILE A 221 -22.19 -16.35 8.70
CA ILE A 221 -23.49 -17.03 8.77
C ILE A 221 -24.63 -16.01 8.75
N GLY A 222 -24.53 -14.90 9.49
CA GLY A 222 -25.55 -13.86 9.47
C GLY A 222 -25.78 -13.27 8.07
N HIS A 223 -24.72 -12.98 7.32
CA HIS A 223 -24.81 -12.54 5.93
C HIS A 223 -25.42 -13.61 5.01
N ARG A 224 -25.08 -14.89 5.21
CA ARG A 224 -25.66 -16.02 4.47
C ARG A 224 -27.16 -16.17 4.73
N LEU A 225 -27.60 -16.10 5.99
CA LEU A 225 -29.01 -16.12 6.37
C LEU A 225 -29.79 -14.95 5.74
N ARG A 226 -29.20 -13.75 5.71
CA ARG A 226 -29.79 -12.59 5.04
C ARG A 226 -29.88 -12.78 3.53
N LYS A 227 -28.84 -13.33 2.88
CA LYS A 227 -28.80 -13.59 1.43
C LYS A 227 -29.85 -14.64 1.04
N ALA A 228 -30.01 -15.68 1.85
CA ALA A 228 -31.01 -16.73 1.69
C ALA A 228 -32.45 -16.32 2.06
N GLY A 229 -32.68 -15.05 2.44
CA GLY A 229 -34.00 -14.56 2.86
C GLY A 229 -34.52 -15.13 4.18
N GLN A 230 -33.69 -15.86 4.94
CA GLN A 230 -34.07 -16.46 6.21
C GLN A 230 -34.07 -15.41 7.34
N ARG A 231 -34.90 -15.66 8.37
CA ARG A 231 -35.04 -14.74 9.49
C ARG A 231 -33.76 -14.75 10.35
N LEU A 232 -33.13 -13.58 10.47
CA LEU A 232 -31.91 -13.39 11.24
C LEU A 232 -32.20 -13.30 12.75
N THR A 233 -32.34 -14.47 13.39
CA THR A 233 -32.62 -14.59 14.83
C THR A 233 -31.36 -14.46 15.68
N ASP A 234 -31.50 -13.95 16.90
CA ASP A 234 -30.38 -13.86 17.85
C ASP A 234 -29.85 -15.27 18.18
N ALA A 235 -30.73 -16.29 18.26
CA ALA A 235 -30.37 -17.69 18.51
C ALA A 235 -29.43 -18.24 17.43
N ALA A 236 -29.79 -18.14 16.14
CA ALA A 236 -28.96 -18.67 15.05
C ALA A 236 -27.58 -18.00 14.97
N ILE A 237 -27.47 -16.72 15.36
CA ILE A 237 -26.19 -16.02 15.45
C ILE A 237 -25.38 -16.49 16.66
N ILE A 238 -26.02 -16.74 17.80
CA ILE A 238 -25.38 -17.26 19.00
C ILE A 238 -24.87 -18.68 18.75
N ASP A 239 -25.67 -19.55 18.14
CA ASP A 239 -25.29 -20.93 17.80
C ASP A 239 -24.07 -20.94 16.87
N ALA A 240 -24.06 -20.08 15.85
CA ALA A 240 -22.93 -19.93 14.93
C ALA A 240 -21.65 -19.39 15.63
N TYR A 241 -21.82 -18.53 16.64
CA TYR A 241 -20.72 -18.02 17.44
C TYR A 241 -20.16 -19.12 18.37
N GLU A 242 -21.02 -19.85 19.07
CA GLU A 242 -20.63 -20.92 19.99
C GLU A 242 -19.92 -22.06 19.27
N HIS A 243 -20.42 -22.48 18.09
CA HIS A 243 -19.78 -23.48 17.24
C HIS A 243 -18.33 -23.09 16.92
N ALA A 244 -18.14 -21.88 16.40
CA ALA A 244 -16.83 -21.40 16.00
C ALA A 244 -15.89 -21.11 17.18
N TYR A 245 -16.42 -20.73 18.34
CA TYR A 245 -15.64 -20.60 19.56
C TYR A 245 -15.11 -21.96 20.03
N ASN A 246 -15.95 -22.99 20.01
CA ASN A 246 -15.58 -24.34 20.42
C ASN A 246 -14.54 -24.96 19.47
N VAL A 247 -14.70 -24.77 18.15
CA VAL A 247 -13.69 -25.19 17.17
C VAL A 247 -12.36 -24.47 17.41
N ALA A 248 -12.36 -23.16 17.66
CA ALA A 248 -11.15 -22.42 17.98
C ALA A 248 -10.50 -22.86 19.31
N GLN A 249 -11.31 -23.21 20.31
CA GLN A 249 -10.84 -23.72 21.60
C GLN A 249 -10.18 -25.10 21.46
N GLN A 250 -10.75 -26.00 20.66
CA GLN A 250 -10.21 -27.34 20.43
C GLN A 250 -8.88 -27.28 19.67
N GLN A 251 -8.77 -26.40 18.67
CA GLN A 251 -7.60 -26.32 17.81
C GLN A 251 -6.45 -25.47 18.39
N GLY A 252 -6.77 -24.40 19.15
CA GLY A 252 -5.78 -23.44 19.65
C GLY A 252 -5.99 -22.99 21.09
N GLY A 253 -6.55 -23.87 21.93
CA GLY A 253 -6.76 -23.61 23.36
C GLY A 253 -5.46 -23.38 24.14
N ALA A 254 -4.36 -24.05 23.75
CA ALA A 254 -3.05 -23.95 24.39
C ALA A 254 -3.09 -24.13 25.92
N GLY A 255 -3.94 -25.05 26.40
CA GLY A 255 -4.14 -25.31 27.84
C GLY A 255 -4.93 -24.24 28.60
N ARG A 256 -5.48 -23.22 27.93
CA ARG A 256 -6.35 -22.22 28.56
C ARG A 256 -7.76 -22.77 28.77
N ASP A 257 -8.35 -22.45 29.91
CA ASP A 257 -9.75 -22.72 30.17
C ASP A 257 -10.67 -22.00 29.17
N SER A 258 -11.86 -22.55 28.97
CA SER A 258 -12.90 -21.93 28.14
C SER A 258 -13.38 -20.65 28.82
N GLU A 259 -13.19 -19.51 28.16
CA GLU A 259 -13.62 -18.19 28.62
C GLU A 259 -14.83 -17.73 27.79
N MET A 260 -15.80 -18.63 27.58
CA MET A 260 -16.99 -18.31 26.79
C MET A 260 -17.76 -17.17 27.48
N PRO A 261 -18.11 -16.09 26.76
CA PRO A 261 -18.87 -14.99 27.36
C PRO A 261 -20.24 -15.45 27.89
N PRO A 262 -20.74 -14.85 29.00
CA PRO A 262 -22.03 -15.21 29.55
C PRO A 262 -23.17 -14.93 28.55
N MET A 263 -24.31 -15.61 28.72
CA MET A 263 -25.43 -15.53 27.77
C MET A 263 -25.92 -14.10 27.48
N ARG A 264 -25.91 -13.22 28.49
CA ARG A 264 -26.28 -11.80 28.34
C ARG A 264 -25.39 -11.05 27.33
N ASP A 265 -24.10 -11.34 27.34
CA ASP A 265 -23.14 -10.68 26.45
C ASP A 265 -23.23 -11.25 25.04
N ARG A 266 -23.47 -12.57 24.91
CA ARG A 266 -23.73 -13.24 23.63
C ARG A 266 -25.01 -12.71 22.97
N GLN A 267 -26.07 -12.44 23.72
CA GLN A 267 -27.28 -11.77 23.20
C GLN A 267 -26.97 -10.35 22.70
N THR A 268 -26.14 -9.60 23.43
CA THR A 268 -25.72 -8.24 23.01
C THR A 268 -24.87 -8.28 21.74
N MET A 269 -23.94 -9.24 21.65
CA MET A 269 -23.12 -9.53 20.48
C MET A 269 -23.99 -9.90 19.28
N ALA A 270 -24.97 -10.78 19.45
CA ALA A 270 -25.88 -11.19 18.37
C ALA A 270 -26.70 -10.02 17.82
N ARG A 271 -27.19 -9.13 18.69
CA ARG A 271 -27.86 -7.89 18.27
C ARG A 271 -26.94 -6.96 17.47
N ARG A 272 -25.66 -6.90 17.82
CA ARG A 272 -24.65 -6.12 17.06
C ARG A 272 -24.37 -6.76 15.71
N VAL A 273 -24.14 -8.07 15.65
CA VAL A 273 -23.98 -8.83 14.39
C VAL A 273 -25.18 -8.61 13.49
N ARG A 274 -26.40 -8.75 14.01
CA ARG A 274 -27.63 -8.43 13.26
C ARG A 274 -27.65 -6.99 12.78
N GLY A 275 -27.24 -6.03 13.61
CA GLY A 275 -27.10 -4.63 13.24
C GLY A 275 -26.14 -4.45 12.06
N TYR A 276 -24.96 -5.08 12.10
CA TYR A 276 -23.98 -5.03 11.01
C TYR A 276 -24.51 -5.69 9.73
N VAL A 277 -25.14 -6.85 9.87
CA VAL A 277 -25.69 -7.61 8.74
C VAL A 277 -26.87 -6.89 8.11
N THR A 278 -27.66 -6.11 8.83
CA THR A 278 -28.84 -5.39 8.31
C THR A 278 -28.56 -3.96 7.85
N GLN A 279 -27.70 -3.22 8.56
CA GLN A 279 -27.34 -1.82 8.27
C GLN A 279 -26.22 -1.67 7.23
N SER A 280 -25.56 -2.77 6.86
CA SER A 280 -24.65 -2.78 5.71
C SER A 280 -25.44 -2.40 4.45
N LYS A 281 -25.31 -1.14 4.03
CA LYS A 281 -25.60 -0.71 2.67
C LYS A 281 -24.74 -1.57 1.76
N THR A 282 -25.40 -2.27 0.83
CA THR A 282 -24.80 -3.12 -0.21
C THR A 282 -23.51 -2.52 -0.77
N ASN A 283 -22.38 -3.02 -0.29
CA ASN A 283 -21.10 -3.02 -0.98
C ASN A 283 -20.74 -4.49 -1.17
N THR A 284 -21.48 -5.16 -2.05
CA THR A 284 -21.10 -6.49 -2.53
C THR A 284 -20.10 -6.29 -3.65
N SER A 285 -18.84 -6.36 -3.26
CA SER A 285 -17.68 -6.71 -4.07
C SER A 285 -16.58 -7.05 -3.07
N LEU A 286 -16.76 -8.18 -2.39
CA LEU A 286 -15.69 -8.85 -1.65
C LEU A 286 -14.98 -9.77 -2.66
N GLY A 287 -14.31 -9.17 -3.64
CA GLY A 287 -13.19 -9.81 -4.28
C GLY A 287 -12.05 -9.86 -3.27
N ALA A 288 -11.54 -11.06 -3.01
CA ALA A 288 -10.47 -11.38 -2.08
C ALA A 288 -9.44 -10.24 -1.93
N SER A 289 -9.45 -9.56 -0.78
CA SER A 289 -8.42 -8.58 -0.44
C SER A 289 -7.35 -9.26 0.41
N ALA A 290 -6.15 -9.29 -0.15
CA ALA A 290 -4.89 -9.58 0.52
C ALA A 290 -4.79 -8.90 1.92
N PRO A 291 -4.13 -9.55 2.90
CA PRO A 291 -4.08 -9.07 4.27
C PRO A 291 -3.26 -7.78 4.33
N GLY A 292 -3.88 -6.69 4.84
CA GLY A 292 -3.14 -5.48 5.26
C GLY A 292 -3.58 -4.15 4.67
N ARG A 293 -4.61 -4.07 3.82
CA ARG A 293 -5.16 -2.77 3.38
C ARG A 293 -6.44 -2.40 4.12
N VAL A 294 -6.34 -1.34 4.93
CA VAL A 294 -7.46 -0.69 5.58
C VAL A 294 -8.52 -0.33 4.54
N THR A 295 -9.71 -0.94 4.66
CA THR A 295 -10.79 -0.80 3.69
C THR A 295 -11.22 0.67 3.58
N SER A 296 -11.84 1.07 2.46
CA SER A 296 -12.35 2.44 2.30
C SER A 296 -13.41 2.78 3.37
N SER A 297 -14.13 1.77 3.87
CA SER A 297 -15.02 1.81 5.02
C SER A 297 -14.28 2.01 6.33
N GLU A 298 -13.17 1.31 6.57
CA GLU A 298 -12.34 1.53 7.76
C GLU A 298 -11.67 2.92 7.72
N ARG A 299 -11.23 3.41 6.56
CA ARG A 299 -10.75 4.80 6.40
C ARG A 299 -11.87 5.81 6.66
N LYS A 300 -13.09 5.56 6.18
CA LYS A 300 -14.26 6.39 6.50
C LYS A 300 -14.61 6.30 7.99
N ALA A 301 -14.49 5.13 8.61
CA ALA A 301 -14.72 4.94 10.03
C ALA A 301 -13.66 5.66 10.87
N LEU A 302 -12.38 5.59 10.50
CA LEU A 302 -11.29 6.32 11.12
C LEU A 302 -11.45 7.84 10.94
N ALA A 303 -11.84 8.28 9.74
CA ALA A 303 -12.14 9.69 9.45
C ALA A 303 -13.38 10.17 10.23
N THR A 304 -14.38 9.32 10.42
CA THR A 304 -15.58 9.65 11.20
C THR A 304 -15.31 9.61 12.70
N MET A 305 -14.45 8.71 13.20
CA MET A 305 -13.97 8.70 14.58
C MET A 305 -13.07 9.91 14.87
N GLY A 306 -12.19 10.28 13.95
CA GLY A 306 -11.39 11.51 14.01
C GLY A 306 -12.26 12.77 13.96
N ARG A 307 -13.30 12.79 13.13
CA ARG A 307 -14.27 13.90 13.04
C ARG A 307 -15.16 14.01 14.27
N LYS A 308 -15.65 12.89 14.83
CA LYS A 308 -16.40 12.86 16.10
C LYS A 308 -15.50 13.21 17.28
N GLY A 309 -14.24 12.77 17.29
CA GLY A 309 -13.24 13.15 18.28
C GLY A 309 -12.92 14.64 18.23
N GLY A 310 -12.76 15.20 17.03
CA GLY A 310 -12.58 16.63 16.80
C GLY A 310 -13.80 17.47 17.18
N GLN A 311 -15.01 17.01 16.85
CA GLN A 311 -16.27 17.67 17.26
C GLN A 311 -16.47 17.60 18.78
N LYS A 312 -16.18 16.47 19.42
CA LYS A 312 -16.26 16.32 20.88
C LYS A 312 -15.18 17.12 21.60
N ALA A 313 -13.98 17.22 21.05
CA ALA A 313 -12.93 18.11 21.55
C ALA A 313 -13.34 19.59 21.41
N ALA A 314 -13.85 20.00 20.25
CA ALA A 314 -14.34 21.37 20.02
C ALA A 314 -15.55 21.71 20.90
N GLN A 315 -16.44 20.75 21.14
CA GLN A 315 -17.57 20.92 22.04
C GLN A 315 -17.10 21.07 23.50
N ARG A 316 -16.10 20.30 23.94
CA ARG A 316 -15.48 20.42 25.27
C ARG A 316 -14.85 21.80 25.51
N TRP A 317 -14.18 22.36 24.50
CA TRP A 317 -13.67 23.74 24.57
C TRP A 317 -14.78 24.80 24.71
N LYS A 318 -16.01 24.51 24.24
CA LYS A 318 -17.16 25.41 24.34
C LYS A 318 -17.95 25.25 25.64
N THR A 319 -18.06 24.03 26.15
CA THR A 319 -18.89 23.70 27.31
C THR A 319 -18.15 23.79 28.64
N ASP A 320 -16.84 23.51 28.66
CA ASP A 320 -16.01 23.57 29.87
C ASP A 320 -14.59 24.03 29.53
N PRO A 321 -14.41 25.34 29.25
CA PRO A 321 -13.13 25.90 28.80
C PRO A 321 -12.05 25.89 29.89
N ASP A 322 -12.42 25.78 31.16
CA ASP A 322 -11.49 25.77 32.30
C ASP A 322 -11.38 24.40 32.98
N GLY A 323 -12.04 23.39 32.43
CA GLY A 323 -11.90 22.00 32.87
C GLY A 323 -10.47 21.46 32.72
N LYS A 324 -10.15 20.45 33.53
CA LYS A 324 -8.82 19.81 33.62
C LYS A 324 -8.23 19.47 32.24
N TYR A 325 -9.05 18.93 31.32
CA TYR A 325 -8.64 18.61 29.96
C TYR A 325 -8.22 19.84 29.14
N ALA A 326 -8.99 20.93 29.21
CA ALA A 326 -8.69 22.16 28.47
C ALA A 326 -7.44 22.85 29.02
N GLN A 327 -7.27 22.88 30.35
CA GLN A 327 -6.07 23.42 30.99
C GLN A 327 -4.80 22.63 30.64
N GLU A 328 -4.85 21.30 30.68
CA GLU A 328 -3.72 20.44 30.28
C GLU A 328 -3.33 20.66 28.81
N ARG A 329 -4.32 20.81 27.91
CA ARG A 329 -4.07 21.12 26.50
C ARG A 329 -3.52 22.53 26.29
N ARG A 330 -3.99 23.54 27.03
CA ARG A 330 -3.40 24.91 27.02
C ARG A 330 -1.95 24.88 27.48
N LYS A 331 -1.64 24.18 28.59
CA LYS A 331 -0.26 24.02 29.09
C LYS A 331 0.64 23.34 28.06
N ALA A 332 0.16 22.28 27.41
CA ALA A 332 0.90 21.60 26.35
C ALA A 332 1.15 22.52 25.13
N LEU A 333 0.15 23.30 24.72
CA LEU A 333 0.27 24.26 23.64
C LEU A 333 1.27 25.38 23.99
N GLU A 334 1.21 25.88 25.22
CA GLU A 334 2.12 26.91 25.74
C GLU A 334 3.55 26.38 25.77
N ALA A 335 3.78 25.16 26.25
CA ALA A 335 5.07 24.50 26.22
C ALA A 335 5.60 24.33 24.78
N ALA A 336 4.74 23.94 23.83
CA ALA A 336 5.08 23.83 22.43
C ALA A 336 5.43 25.20 21.81
N ASN A 337 4.68 26.26 22.15
CA ASN A 337 4.95 27.62 21.72
C ASN A 337 6.30 28.11 22.29
N LYS A 338 6.59 27.87 23.58
CA LYS A 338 7.89 28.19 24.19
C LYS A 338 9.04 27.50 23.47
N ARG A 339 8.90 26.21 23.13
CA ARG A 339 9.90 25.47 22.32
C ARG A 339 10.07 26.04 20.92
N ARG A 340 8.97 26.42 20.24
CA ARG A 340 9.04 27.07 18.91
C ARG A 340 9.76 28.41 18.99
N THR A 341 9.47 29.23 20.00
CA THR A 341 10.16 30.50 20.22
C THR A 341 11.64 30.29 20.50
N ALA A 342 12.01 29.32 21.34
CA ALA A 342 13.41 28.97 21.62
C ALA A 342 14.14 28.48 20.36
N GLY A 343 13.49 27.64 19.54
CA GLY A 343 14.01 27.19 18.25
C GLY A 343 14.26 28.37 17.29
N GLY A 344 13.29 29.28 17.16
CA GLY A 344 13.44 30.48 16.34
C GLY A 344 14.60 31.38 16.79
N LYS A 345 14.78 31.57 18.11
CA LYS A 345 15.94 32.28 18.67
C LYS A 345 17.25 31.58 18.35
N SER A 346 17.32 30.25 18.50
CA SER A 346 18.51 29.46 18.18
C SER A 346 18.90 29.62 16.70
N THR A 347 17.93 29.56 15.78
CA THR A 347 18.20 29.76 14.35
C THR A 347 18.68 31.19 14.08
N ALA A 348 18.08 32.20 14.71
CA ALA A 348 18.53 33.59 14.57
C ALA A 348 19.98 33.79 15.06
N PHE A 349 20.35 33.16 16.18
CA PHE A 349 21.72 33.21 16.68
C PHE A 349 22.72 32.50 15.77
N ARG A 350 22.37 31.35 15.20
CA ARG A 350 23.25 30.65 14.22
C ARG A 350 23.49 31.48 12.98
N ILE A 351 22.45 32.13 12.46
CA ILE A 351 22.58 33.05 11.32
C ILE A 351 23.50 34.22 11.71
N ALA A 352 23.29 34.85 12.86
CA ALA A 352 24.15 35.96 13.29
C ALA A 352 25.61 35.54 13.47
N ALA A 353 25.85 34.36 14.07
CA ALA A 353 27.18 33.79 14.25
C ALA A 353 27.87 33.54 12.90
N PHE A 354 27.17 32.98 11.91
CA PHE A 354 27.72 32.79 10.56
C PHE A 354 28.24 34.09 9.93
N PHE A 355 27.51 35.19 10.08
CA PHE A 355 27.96 36.50 9.58
C PHE A 355 29.14 37.06 10.37
N ALA A 356 29.12 36.93 11.70
CA ALA A 356 30.19 37.40 12.57
C ALA A 356 31.49 36.62 12.35
N ASP A 357 31.42 35.30 12.27
CA ASP A 357 32.57 34.41 12.05
C ASP A 357 33.20 34.67 10.68
N ALA A 358 32.39 34.75 9.63
CA ALA A 358 32.89 35.04 8.28
C ALA A 358 33.56 36.42 8.20
N PHE A 359 33.00 37.44 8.87
CA PHE A 359 33.63 38.75 8.96
C PHE A 359 34.94 38.69 9.75
N SER A 360 34.98 37.97 10.87
CA SER A 360 36.19 37.79 11.68
C SER A 360 37.31 37.09 10.92
N GLN A 361 36.99 36.12 10.05
CA GLN A 361 37.99 35.35 9.30
C GLN A 361 38.47 36.05 8.03
N THR A 362 37.58 36.78 7.35
CA THR A 362 37.87 37.30 5.99
C THR A 362 37.83 38.82 5.87
N GLY A 363 37.41 39.52 6.93
CA GLY A 363 37.15 40.96 6.93
C GLY A 363 35.94 41.38 6.08
N LYS A 364 35.15 40.42 5.57
CA LYS A 364 34.00 40.68 4.68
C LYS A 364 32.78 39.86 5.10
N TYR A 365 31.60 40.47 5.01
CA TYR A 365 30.36 39.76 5.27
C TYR A 365 29.93 38.84 4.10
N PRO A 366 29.35 37.67 4.41
CA PRO A 366 28.65 36.82 3.44
C PRO A 366 27.48 37.54 2.77
N GLY A 367 27.01 37.01 1.65
CA GLY A 367 25.75 37.42 1.03
C GLY A 367 24.55 36.96 1.86
N ILE A 368 23.42 37.67 1.70
CA ILE A 368 22.15 37.20 2.26
C ILE A 368 21.72 35.88 1.60
N ASP A 369 21.99 35.73 0.30
CA ASP A 369 21.61 34.53 -0.46
C ASP A 369 22.43 33.31 0.03
N ASP A 370 23.72 33.47 0.31
CA ASP A 370 24.57 32.42 0.89
C ASP A 370 23.99 31.91 2.23
N ALA A 371 23.52 32.82 3.08
CA ALA A 371 22.89 32.45 4.36
C ALA A 371 21.48 31.84 4.19
N MET A 372 20.77 32.17 3.10
CA MET A 372 19.49 31.53 2.79
C MET A 372 19.71 30.07 2.38
N ASP A 373 20.73 29.82 1.57
CA ASP A 373 21.09 28.48 1.09
C ASP A 373 21.64 27.62 2.25
N GLU A 374 22.55 28.15 3.06
CA GLU A 374 23.16 27.44 4.20
C GLU A 374 22.13 27.01 5.25
N PHE A 375 21.20 27.91 5.61
CA PHE A 375 20.23 27.66 6.69
C PHE A 375 18.84 27.23 6.20
N GLY A 376 18.60 27.20 4.88
CA GLY A 376 17.30 26.86 4.29
C GLY A 376 16.17 27.81 4.71
N VAL A 377 16.48 29.09 4.90
CA VAL A 377 15.53 30.10 5.42
C VAL A 377 15.22 31.19 4.42
N SER A 378 14.07 31.85 4.60
CA SER A 378 13.70 33.00 3.77
C SER A 378 14.60 34.21 4.01
N ARG A 379 14.73 35.07 2.99
CA ARG A 379 15.43 36.36 3.08
C ARG A 379 14.98 37.23 4.26
N ALA A 380 13.67 37.21 4.56
CA ALA A 380 13.10 37.97 5.66
C ALA A 380 13.57 37.44 7.03
N THR A 381 13.74 36.13 7.17
CA THR A 381 14.28 35.50 8.38
C THR A 381 15.73 35.93 8.61
N VAL A 382 16.57 35.90 7.57
CA VAL A 382 17.96 36.35 7.66
C VAL A 382 18.04 37.82 8.07
N LYS A 383 17.26 38.70 7.43
CA LYS A 383 17.22 40.13 7.78
C LYS A 383 16.81 40.38 9.24
N ARG A 384 15.81 39.67 9.76
CA ARG A 384 15.41 39.79 11.16
C ARG A 384 16.51 39.31 12.11
N ALA A 385 17.20 38.23 11.77
CA ALA A 385 18.32 37.73 12.57
C ALA A 385 19.46 38.75 12.63
N LEU A 386 19.86 39.32 11.48
CA LEU A 386 20.90 40.35 11.41
C LEU A 386 20.50 41.62 12.17
N SER A 387 19.26 42.08 11.99
CA SER A 387 18.73 43.24 12.74
C SER A 387 18.71 43.00 14.25
N SER A 388 18.39 41.79 14.70
CA SER A 388 18.38 41.45 16.13
C SER A 388 19.80 41.39 16.72
N ALA A 389 20.79 41.07 15.89
CA ALA A 389 22.20 41.00 16.27
C ALA A 389 22.95 42.32 16.05
N GLY A 390 22.29 43.38 15.55
CA GLY A 390 22.94 44.67 15.27
C GLY A 390 23.91 44.65 14.08
N ILE A 391 23.86 43.63 13.22
CA ILE A 391 24.76 43.49 12.07
C ILE A 391 24.20 44.27 10.88
N VAL A 392 24.95 45.28 10.42
CA VAL A 392 24.60 46.08 9.23
C VAL A 392 25.50 45.69 8.06
N LEU A 393 24.89 45.14 7.01
CA LEU A 393 25.62 44.77 5.80
C LEU A 393 25.97 46.01 4.97
N PRO A 394 27.16 46.03 4.31
CA PRO A 394 27.53 47.11 3.40
C PRO A 394 26.49 47.29 2.28
N ARG A 395 26.10 48.55 2.02
CA ARG A 395 25.18 48.88 0.93
C ARG A 395 25.94 48.93 -0.39
N GLY A 396 25.51 48.14 -1.37
CA GLY A 396 26.08 48.13 -2.72
C GLY A 396 25.97 46.76 -3.38
N ARG A 397 25.83 46.71 -4.71
CA ARG A 397 25.82 45.46 -5.48
C ARG A 397 27.25 44.93 -5.54
N LYS A 398 27.54 43.75 -4.98
CA LYS A 398 28.82 43.06 -5.21
C LYS A 398 28.97 42.89 -6.73
N LYS A 399 30.08 43.38 -7.30
CA LYS A 399 30.46 43.03 -8.69
C LYS A 399 30.62 41.51 -8.72
N ARG A 400 29.87 40.82 -9.58
CA ARG A 400 30.14 39.42 -9.89
C ARG A 400 31.53 39.38 -10.51
N SER A 401 32.49 38.72 -9.85
CA SER A 401 33.68 38.24 -10.55
C SER A 401 33.21 37.15 -11.50
N ASN A 402 33.54 37.31 -12.79
CA ASN A 402 33.35 36.27 -13.80
C ASN A 402 34.11 34.99 -13.43
#